data_AF-A0A8T0H4A3-F1
#
_entry.id   AF-A0A8T0H4A3-F1
#
_cell.length_a   1.000
_cell.length_b   1.000
_cell.length_c   1.000
_cell.angle_alpha   90.00
_cell.angle_beta   90.00
_cell.angle_gamma   90.00
#
_symmetry.space_group_name_H-M   'P 1'
#
loop_
_entity.id
_entity.type
_entity.pdbx_description
1 polymer ?
#
loop_
_entity_poly.entity_id
_entity_poly.type
_entity_poly.pdbx_seq_one_letter_code
_entity_poly.pdbx_strand_id
1 'polypeptide(L)'
;MAARAAARRLVDTVSKNVVDDIYRCSFIKQSGVSLKYMLDFGSYPSERNLLLSSQFLHKELPIRLAHRVAELEDLPYGLSSKAGVLKVRLFSRSLSFQIEFYMHNLAVTE
;
A
#
# COMPACT_ATOMS: atom_id res chain seq x y z
N MET A 1 4.47 9.64 -37.17
CA MET A 1 4.70 8.25 -36.71
C MET A 1 5.05 8.25 -35.21
N ALA A 2 4.10 8.56 -34.33
CA ALA A 2 4.33 8.53 -32.88
C ALA A 2 3.69 7.25 -32.31
N ALA A 3 4.42 6.13 -32.38
CA ALA A 3 3.97 4.86 -31.86
C ALA A 3 4.21 4.79 -30.35
N ARG A 4 3.11 4.91 -29.59
CA ARG A 4 2.81 4.22 -28.32
C ARG A 4 4.03 3.69 -27.53
N ALA A 5 4.59 4.50 -26.66
CA ALA A 5 5.04 3.95 -25.39
C ALA A 5 3.77 3.64 -24.59
N ALA A 6 3.22 2.44 -24.76
CA ALA A 6 2.07 1.99 -23.99
C ALA A 6 2.41 2.18 -22.49
N ALA A 7 1.58 2.95 -21.79
CA ALA A 7 1.71 3.12 -20.35
C ALA A 7 1.70 1.71 -19.73
N ARG A 8 2.87 1.23 -19.28
CA ARG A 8 2.98 -0.09 -18.63
C ARG A 8 2.04 -0.08 -17.44
N ARG A 9 0.98 -0.88 -17.51
CA ARG A 9 0.03 -1.05 -16.41
C ARG A 9 0.70 -1.89 -15.33
N LEU A 10 0.25 -1.80 -14.08
CA LEU A 10 0.76 -2.65 -13.00
C LEU A 10 0.71 -4.15 -13.36
N VAL A 11 -0.38 -4.57 -13.99
CA VAL A 11 -0.59 -5.96 -14.47
C VAL A 11 0.44 -6.42 -15.49
N ASP A 12 1.10 -5.50 -16.20
CA ASP A 12 2.15 -5.84 -17.18
C ASP A 12 3.50 -6.13 -16.51
N THR A 13 3.64 -5.78 -15.22
CA THR A 13 4.93 -5.81 -14.50
C THR A 13 4.91 -6.69 -13.25
N VAL A 14 3.71 -7.03 -12.76
CA VAL A 14 3.45 -7.78 -11.53
C VAL A 14 2.42 -8.86 -11.80
N SER A 15 2.46 -9.97 -11.04
CA SER A 15 1.47 -11.04 -11.18
C SER A 15 0.05 -10.50 -10.96
N LYS A 16 -0.91 -11.04 -11.72
CA LYS A 16 -2.31 -10.62 -11.66
C LYS A 16 -2.88 -10.73 -10.23
N ASN A 17 -2.53 -11.80 -9.51
CA ASN A 17 -2.99 -12.01 -8.14
C ASN A 17 -2.57 -10.87 -7.20
N VAL A 18 -1.32 -10.41 -7.27
CA VAL A 18 -0.83 -9.31 -6.42
C VAL A 18 -1.53 -8.00 -6.77
N VAL A 19 -1.81 -7.76 -8.06
CA VAL A 19 -2.56 -6.58 -8.50
C VAL A 19 -3.98 -6.63 -7.94
N ASP A 20 -4.65 -7.78 -8.05
CA ASP A 20 -5.99 -7.98 -7.50
C ASP A 20 -5.99 -7.78 -5.97
N ASP A 21 -4.97 -8.25 -5.26
CA ASP A 21 -4.82 -8.07 -3.81
C ASP A 21 -4.63 -6.61 -3.42
N ILE A 22 -3.81 -5.86 -4.17
CA ILE A 22 -3.63 -4.41 -3.98
C ILE A 22 -4.98 -3.70 -4.14
N TYR A 23 -5.73 -4.01 -5.20
CA TYR A 23 -7.04 -3.41 -5.41
C TYR A 23 -8.04 -3.83 -4.33
N ARG A 24 -8.04 -5.08 -3.84
CA ARG A 24 -8.88 -5.46 -2.70
C ARG A 24 -8.53 -4.66 -1.44
N CYS A 25 -7.24 -4.46 -1.16
CA CYS A 25 -6.77 -3.67 -0.03
C CYS A 25 -7.14 -2.18 -0.13
N SER A 26 -7.18 -1.62 -1.34
CA SER A 26 -7.51 -0.20 -1.53
C SER A 26 -8.96 0.15 -1.21
N PHE A 27 -9.86 -0.83 -1.09
CA PHE A 27 -11.22 -0.61 -0.61
C PHE A 27 -11.36 -0.70 0.92
N ILE A 28 -10.34 -1.18 1.63
CA ILE A 28 -10.35 -1.27 3.09
C ILE A 28 -10.22 0.15 3.67
N LYS A 29 -11.05 0.47 4.67
CA LYS A 29 -11.00 1.77 5.36
C LYS A 29 -9.72 1.90 6.17
N GLN A 30 -9.00 3.00 6.00
CA GLN A 30 -7.80 3.33 6.78
C GLN A 30 -8.18 3.66 8.23
N SER A 31 -7.34 3.23 9.17
CA SER A 31 -7.51 3.53 10.59
C SER A 31 -7.00 4.93 10.92
N GLY A 32 -7.89 5.81 11.35
CA GLY A 32 -7.51 7.15 11.81
C GLY A 32 -6.82 7.09 13.18
N VAL A 33 -5.71 7.81 13.34
CA VAL A 33 -5.06 8.04 14.62
C VAL A 33 -5.17 9.52 14.99
N SER A 34 -5.59 9.81 16.22
CA SER A 34 -5.68 11.19 16.71
C SER A 34 -4.31 11.67 17.20
N LEU A 35 -4.07 12.98 17.10
CA LEU A 35 -2.83 13.59 17.60
C LEU A 35 -2.63 13.33 19.10
N LYS A 36 -3.70 13.39 19.89
CA LYS A 36 -3.68 13.05 21.32
C LYS A 36 -3.23 11.61 21.55
N TYR A 37 -3.80 10.64 20.81
CA TYR A 37 -3.40 9.24 20.93
C TYR A 37 -1.93 9.05 20.57
N MET A 38 -1.43 9.66 19.49
CA MET A 38 -0.01 9.56 19.11
C MET A 38 0.93 10.08 20.19
N LEU A 39 0.57 11.22 20.82
CA LEU A 39 1.35 11.80 21.91
C LEU A 39 1.34 10.89 23.14
N ASP A 40 0.15 10.45 23.57
CA ASP A 40 -0.02 9.59 24.75
C ASP A 40 0.70 8.25 24.56
N PHE A 41 0.62 7.66 23.37
CA PHE A 41 1.28 6.40 23.01
C PHE A 41 2.80 6.50 23.05
N GLY A 42 3.37 7.63 22.60
CA GLY A 42 4.81 7.88 22.58
C GLY A 42 5.38 8.39 23.90
N SER A 43 4.55 8.85 24.84
CA SER A 43 5.00 9.48 26.09
C SER A 43 5.75 8.53 27.02
N TYR A 44 5.39 7.24 27.00
CA TYR A 44 6.03 6.20 27.81
C TYR A 44 6.39 4.99 26.92
N PRO A 45 7.61 4.95 26.36
CA PRO A 45 8.04 3.81 25.56
C PRO A 45 8.16 2.56 26.45
N SER A 46 7.55 1.48 26.02
CA SER A 46 7.63 0.15 26.66
C SER A 46 7.70 -0.91 25.58
N GLU A 47 8.23 -2.10 25.90
CA GLU A 47 8.26 -3.24 24.97
C GLU A 47 6.85 -3.60 24.47
N ARG A 48 5.85 -3.49 25.35
CA ARG A 48 4.45 -3.68 24.99
C ARG A 48 3.99 -2.66 23.94
N ASN A 49 4.29 -1.38 24.14
CA ASN A 49 3.94 -0.33 23.19
C ASN A 49 4.68 -0.53 21.86
N LEU A 50 5.95 -0.96 21.90
CA LEU A 50 6.70 -1.30 20.69
C LEU A 50 6.01 -2.44 19.91
N LEU A 51 5.64 -3.53 20.59
CA LEU A 51 4.93 -4.64 19.96
C LEU A 51 3.59 -4.22 19.36
N LEU A 52 2.79 -3.44 20.10
CA LEU A 52 1.51 -2.93 19.61
C LEU A 52 1.67 -2.01 18.39
N SER A 53 2.68 -1.14 18.39
CA SER A 53 2.97 -0.27 17.24
C SER A 53 3.39 -1.07 16.02
N SER A 54 4.21 -2.11 16.20
CA SER A 54 4.63 -3.01 15.13
C SER A 54 3.44 -3.76 14.54
N GLN A 55 2.56 -4.33 15.39
CA GLN A 55 1.33 -4.99 14.95
C GLN A 55 0.38 -4.05 14.21
N PHE A 56 0.23 -2.81 14.68
CA PHE A 56 -0.57 -1.80 14.00
C PHE A 56 0.00 -1.48 12.62
N LEU A 57 1.28 -1.13 12.53
CA LEU A 57 1.95 -0.78 11.27
C LEU A 57 1.92 -1.94 10.28
N HIS A 58 2.11 -3.16 10.77
CA HIS A 58 2.06 -4.37 9.96
C HIS A 58 0.71 -4.54 9.25
N LYS A 59 -0.40 -4.16 9.88
CA LYS A 59 -1.75 -4.25 9.30
C LYS A 59 -2.12 -3.00 8.48
N GLU A 60 -1.75 -1.83 8.97
CA GLU A 60 -2.20 -0.54 8.42
C GLU A 60 -1.38 -0.07 7.20
N LEU A 61 -0.06 -0.32 7.18
CA LEU A 61 0.80 0.10 6.06
C LEU A 61 0.38 -0.53 4.72
N PRO A 62 0.11 -1.85 4.63
CA PRO A 62 -0.43 -2.48 3.42
C PRO A 62 -1.65 -1.75 2.86
N ILE A 63 -2.62 -1.42 3.71
CA ILE A 63 -3.86 -0.73 3.33
C ILE A 63 -3.52 0.66 2.77
N ARG A 64 -2.79 1.48 3.53
CA ARG A 64 -2.46 2.85 3.11
C ARG A 64 -1.66 2.90 1.80
N LEU A 65 -0.73 1.97 1.61
CA LEU A 65 0.04 1.88 0.39
C LEU A 65 -0.82 1.44 -0.80
N ALA A 66 -1.73 0.49 -0.61
CA ALA A 66 -2.66 0.06 -1.64
C ALA A 66 -3.54 1.22 -2.16
N HIS A 67 -4.07 2.05 -1.26
CA HIS A 67 -4.76 3.29 -1.63
C HIS A 67 -3.91 4.18 -2.53
N ARG A 68 -2.65 4.44 -2.13
CA ARG A 68 -1.75 5.29 -2.93
C ARG A 68 -1.38 4.68 -4.27
N VAL A 69 -1.19 3.36 -4.35
CA VAL A 69 -0.91 2.69 -5.61
C VAL A 69 -2.09 2.83 -6.58
N ALA A 70 -3.32 2.64 -6.10
CA ALA A 70 -4.53 2.83 -6.90
C ALA A 70 -4.66 4.30 -7.38
N GLU A 71 -4.49 5.27 -6.49
CA GLU A 71 -4.49 6.71 -6.85
C GLU A 71 -3.42 7.05 -7.91
N LEU A 72 -2.22 6.45 -7.83
CA LEU A 72 -1.13 6.67 -8.78
C LEU A 72 -1.39 6.03 -10.15
N GLU A 73 -2.27 5.02 -10.25
CA GLU A 73 -2.75 4.47 -11.52
C GLU A 73 -3.77 5.39 -12.19
N ASP A 74 -4.69 5.94 -11.38
CA ASP A 74 -5.82 6.75 -11.83
C ASP A 74 -5.51 8.26 -11.97
N LEU A 75 -4.24 8.65 -11.91
CA LEU A 75 -3.83 10.05 -12.08
C LEU A 75 -4.29 10.62 -13.44
N PRO A 76 -4.90 11.83 -13.45
CA PRO A 76 -5.46 12.43 -14.65
C PRO A 76 -4.36 12.91 -15.63
N TYR A 77 -4.78 13.27 -16.84
CA TYR A 77 -3.93 13.89 -17.88
C TYR A 77 -2.71 13.05 -18.29
N GLY A 78 -2.77 11.73 -18.09
CA GLY A 78 -1.66 10.83 -18.41
C GLY A 78 -0.46 10.97 -17.47
N LEU A 79 -0.60 11.65 -16.33
CA LEU A 79 0.49 11.74 -15.33
C LEU A 79 0.93 10.35 -14.84
N SER A 80 0.01 9.40 -14.80
CA SER A 80 0.29 8.00 -14.45
C SER A 80 1.34 7.32 -15.36
N SER A 81 1.57 7.85 -16.57
CA SER A 81 2.58 7.36 -17.52
C SER A 81 3.94 8.08 -17.45
N LYS A 82 4.07 9.11 -16.61
CA LYS A 82 5.33 9.85 -16.47
C LYS A 82 6.39 8.97 -15.78
N ALA A 83 7.63 9.04 -16.26
CA ALA A 83 8.73 8.19 -15.77
C ALA A 83 8.94 8.29 -14.25
N GLY A 84 8.79 9.48 -13.64
CA GLY A 84 8.88 9.65 -12.19
C GLY A 84 7.80 8.90 -11.43
N VAL A 85 6.56 8.93 -11.92
CA VAL A 85 5.42 8.23 -11.32
C VAL A 85 5.58 6.71 -11.43
N LEU A 86 6.03 6.23 -12.59
CA LEU A 86 6.33 4.81 -12.80
C LEU A 86 7.41 4.31 -11.85
N LYS A 87 8.43 5.13 -11.55
CA LYS A 87 9.49 4.77 -10.60
C LYS A 87 8.97 4.63 -9.16
N VAL A 88 8.10 5.53 -8.72
CA VAL A 88 7.48 5.47 -7.38
C VAL A 88 6.55 4.25 -7.27
N ARG A 89 5.79 3.95 -8.32
CA ARG A 89 4.94 2.76 -8.38
C ARG A 89 5.73 1.45 -8.37
N LEU A 90 6.92 1.45 -8.95
CA LEU A 90 7.83 0.31 -8.86
C LEU A 90 8.43 0.16 -7.45
N PHE A 91 8.65 1.25 -6.72
CA PHE A 91 9.12 1.18 -5.33
C PHE A 91 8.07 0.55 -4.40
N SER A 92 6.78 0.88 -4.59
CA SER A 92 5.69 0.22 -3.84
C SER A 92 5.60 -1.29 -4.10
N ARG A 93 6.21 -1.82 -5.17
CA ARG A 93 6.35 -3.26 -5.41
C ARG A 93 7.21 -3.96 -4.36
N SER A 94 8.18 -3.31 -3.74
CA SER A 94 8.95 -3.93 -2.65
C SER A 94 8.08 -4.19 -1.41
N LEU A 95 6.93 -3.52 -1.31
CA LEU A 95 5.98 -3.65 -0.19
C LEU A 95 4.89 -4.70 -0.48
N SER A 96 4.85 -5.28 -1.69
CA SER A 96 3.94 -6.40 -2.03
C SER A 96 4.10 -7.58 -1.07
N PHE A 97 5.33 -7.82 -0.61
CA PHE A 97 5.65 -8.87 0.36
C PHE A 97 4.93 -8.66 1.70
N GLN A 98 4.70 -7.39 2.08
CA GLN A 98 3.94 -7.04 3.29
C GLN A 98 2.43 -7.25 3.09
N ILE A 99 1.92 -6.98 1.89
CA ILE A 99 0.50 -7.15 1.52
C ILE A 99 0.14 -8.64 1.45
N GLU A 100 0.95 -9.47 0.78
CA GLU A 100 0.72 -10.93 0.71
C GLU A 100 0.72 -11.56 2.09
N PHE A 101 1.68 -11.17 2.95
CA PHE A 101 1.73 -11.67 4.32
C PHE A 101 0.51 -11.21 5.15
N TYR A 102 0.01 -9.99 4.95
CA TYR A 102 -1.21 -9.51 5.62
C TYR A 102 -2.48 -10.24 5.11
N MET A 103 -2.62 -10.46 3.81
CA MET A 103 -3.77 -11.16 3.21
C MET A 103 -3.80 -12.64 3.60
N HIS A 104 -2.64 -13.32 3.66
CA HIS A 104 -2.55 -14.71 4.13
C HIS A 104 -3.00 -14.85 5.58
N ASN A 105 -2.73 -13.85 6.45
CA ASN A 105 -3.17 -13.87 7.83
C ASN A 105 -4.65 -13.48 8.01
N LEU A 106 -5.26 -12.76 7.06
CA LEU A 106 -6.69 -12.43 7.08
C LEU A 106 -7.57 -13.64 6.69
N ALA A 107 -7.11 -14.45 5.72
CA ALA A 107 -7.81 -15.64 5.27
C ALA A 107 -7.79 -16.81 6.27
N VAL A 108 -6.92 -16.76 7.29
CA VAL A 108 -6.81 -17.77 8.36
C VAL A 108 -7.67 -17.40 9.57
N THR A 109 -8.26 -16.19 9.58
CA THR A 109 -9.12 -15.70 10.68
C THR A 109 -10.62 -15.86 10.44
N GLU A 110 -11.03 -16.63 9.43
CA GLU A 110 -12.41 -17.11 9.26
C GLU A 110 -12.53 -18.61 9.55
#